data_AF-A0A4R1SCN8-F1
#
_entry.id   AF-A0A4R1SCN8-F1
#
_cell.length_a   1.000
_cell.length_b   1.000
_cell.length_c   1.000
_cell.angle_alpha   90.00
_cell.angle_beta   90.00
_cell.angle_gamma   90.00
#
_symmetry.space_group_name_H-M   'P 1'
#
loop_
_entity.id
_entity.type
_entity.pdbx_description
1 polymer ?
#
loop_
_entity_poly.entity_id
_entity_poly.type
_entity_poly.pdbx_seq_one_letter_code
_entity_poly.pdbx_strand_id
1 'polypeptide(L)'
;MAERSYDQVFLRFAELINQNMRRELDIRDRAIAELREQLHLAHARLDEALGVIQAFQDKLAEYEKVGPPAADPSAPAAGPRPARNSYVGMSVLIDNYNRVVAQPELENDFRDKYGPIRFEVANRRDRRLDPELAPVFAKGGGDYWGIATKTPNHVLIVPGFGLDYDEELLRAGAMGEVFRVDGYRPGAGRVRLRLIRPAVMLFAEERWELSEPGELRLEEASSPADEAG
;
A
#
# COMPACT_ATOMS: atom_id res chain seq x y z
N MET A 1 -68.38 33.98 8.77
CA MET A 1 -68.01 33.01 7.71
C MET A 1 -66.50 32.77 7.59
N ALA A 2 -65.62 33.49 8.29
CA ALA A 2 -64.16 33.30 8.21
C ALA A 2 -63.60 32.13 9.05
N GLU A 3 -64.27 31.72 10.15
CA GLU A 3 -63.76 30.68 11.06
C GLU A 3 -63.65 29.29 10.43
N ARG A 4 -64.54 28.94 9.49
CA ARG A 4 -64.49 27.62 8.80
C ARG A 4 -63.26 27.43 7.91
N SER A 5 -62.53 28.50 7.59
CA SER A 5 -61.34 28.44 6.75
C SER A 5 -60.09 27.99 7.51
N TYR A 6 -59.99 28.28 8.81
CA TYR A 6 -58.80 27.96 9.60
C TYR A 6 -58.74 26.47 9.97
N ASP A 7 -59.88 25.86 10.30
CA ASP A 7 -59.95 24.44 10.63
C ASP A 7 -59.50 23.55 9.47
N GLN A 8 -59.87 23.91 8.23
CA GLN A 8 -59.46 23.15 7.05
C GLN A 8 -57.95 23.25 6.77
N VAL A 9 -57.36 24.42 7.02
CA VAL A 9 -55.91 24.60 6.87
C VAL A 9 -55.16 23.81 7.95
N PHE A 10 -55.64 23.84 9.19
CA PHE A 10 -55.05 23.07 10.29
C PHE A 10 -55.09 21.56 10.04
N LEU A 11 -56.24 21.03 9.60
CA LEU A 11 -56.38 19.60 9.29
C LEU A 11 -55.44 19.16 8.17
N ARG A 12 -55.34 19.93 7.08
CA ARG A 12 -54.40 19.63 5.98
C ARG A 12 -52.95 19.67 6.43
N PHE A 13 -52.59 20.59 7.31
CA PHE A 13 -51.25 20.67 7.86
C PHE A 13 -50.93 19.46 8.76
N ALA A 14 -51.86 19.05 9.62
CA ALA A 14 -51.72 17.86 10.45
C ALA A 14 -51.61 16.58 9.60
N GLU A 15 -52.40 16.46 8.52
CA GLU A 15 -52.30 15.36 7.56
C GLU A 15 -50.92 15.33 6.87
N LEU A 16 -50.40 16.48 6.45
CA LEU A 16 -49.08 16.57 5.82
C LEU A 16 -47.96 16.15 6.78
N ILE A 17 -48.00 16.58 8.04
CA ILE A 17 -47.04 16.15 9.08
C ILE A 17 -47.12 14.63 9.26
N ASN A 18 -48.33 14.07 9.38
CA ASN A 18 -48.51 12.62 9.51
C ASN A 18 -48.01 11.84 8.28
N GLN A 19 -48.22 12.36 7.07
CA GLN A 19 -47.69 11.76 5.85
C GLN A 19 -46.16 11.79 5.81
N ASN A 20 -45.55 12.92 6.20
CA ASN A 20 -44.09 13.05 6.25
C ASN A 20 -43.48 12.12 7.32
N MET A 21 -44.06 12.05 8.52
CA MET A 21 -43.59 11.12 9.57
C MET A 21 -43.68 9.66 9.12
N ARG A 22 -44.76 9.26 8.43
CA ARG A 22 -44.89 7.90 7.89
C ARG A 22 -43.82 7.61 6.83
N ARG A 23 -43.57 8.54 5.91
CA ARG A 23 -42.49 8.40 4.92
C ARG A 23 -41.12 8.27 5.58
N GLU A 24 -40.86 9.06 6.62
CA GLU A 24 -39.59 8.99 7.33
C GLU A 24 -39.42 7.65 8.07
N LEU A 25 -40.47 7.13 8.69
CA LEU A 25 -40.47 5.80 9.30
C LEU A 25 -40.24 4.71 8.25
N ASP A 26 -40.92 4.76 7.10
CA ASP A 26 -40.73 3.80 6.01
C ASP A 26 -39.28 3.79 5.49
N ILE A 27 -38.65 4.98 5.38
CA ILE A 27 -37.24 5.10 4.97
C ILE A 27 -36.33 4.47 6.03
N ARG A 28 -36.55 4.74 7.32
CA ARG A 28 -35.77 4.18 8.42
C ARG A 28 -35.91 2.67 8.48
N ASP A 29 -37.12 2.13 8.31
CA ASP A 29 -37.37 0.69 8.34
C ASP A 29 -36.67 -0.04 7.18
N ARG A 30 -36.64 0.56 5.98
CA ARG A 30 -35.87 0.04 4.85
C ARG A 30 -34.37 0.04 5.14
N ALA A 31 -33.84 1.14 5.68
CA ALA A 31 -32.42 1.23 6.03
C ALA A 31 -32.03 0.19 7.12
N ILE A 32 -32.90 -0.02 8.12
CA ILE A 32 -32.69 -1.05 9.15
C ILE A 32 -32.70 -2.46 8.53
N ALA A 33 -33.60 -2.73 7.58
CA ALA A 33 -33.65 -4.01 6.89
C ALA A 33 -32.38 -4.27 6.07
N GLU A 34 -31.91 -3.28 5.32
CA GLU A 34 -30.68 -3.37 4.52
C GLU A 34 -29.45 -3.61 5.41
N LEU A 35 -29.32 -2.88 6.54
CA LEU A 35 -28.22 -3.08 7.48
C LEU A 35 -28.24 -4.47 8.12
N ARG A 36 -29.42 -5.04 8.39
CA ARG A 36 -29.54 -6.41 8.91
C ARG A 36 -29.11 -7.45 7.88
N GLU A 37 -29.44 -7.25 6.61
CA GLU A 37 -29.00 -8.12 5.52
C GLU A 37 -27.48 -8.06 5.35
N GLN A 38 -26.90 -6.86 5.34
CA GLN A 38 -25.44 -6.68 5.28
C GLN A 38 -24.73 -7.35 6.47
N LEU A 39 -25.27 -7.21 7.69
CA LEU A 39 -24.73 -7.88 8.87
C LEU A 39 -24.79 -9.41 8.76
N HIS A 40 -25.88 -9.96 8.22
CA HIS A 40 -26.00 -11.40 8.01
C HIS A 40 -24.96 -11.90 6.99
N LEU A 41 -24.77 -11.19 5.88
CA LEU A 41 -23.76 -11.52 4.87
C LEU A 41 -22.34 -11.44 5.45
N ALA A 42 -22.06 -10.44 6.28
CA ALA A 42 -20.77 -10.30 6.96
C ALA A 42 -20.49 -11.49 7.91
N HIS A 43 -21.49 -11.92 8.70
CA HIS A 43 -21.34 -13.11 9.55
C HIS A 43 -21.10 -14.38 8.72
N ALA A 44 -21.83 -14.58 7.62
CA ALA A 44 -21.62 -15.75 6.76
C ALA A 44 -20.19 -15.80 6.18
N ARG A 45 -19.63 -14.66 5.77
CA ARG A 45 -18.24 -14.57 5.29
C ARG A 45 -17.21 -14.86 6.39
N LEU A 46 -17.48 -14.44 7.62
CA LEU A 46 -16.61 -14.74 8.76
C LEU A 46 -16.62 -16.24 9.08
N ASP A 47 -17.79 -16.89 9.05
CA ASP A 47 -17.90 -18.34 9.27
C ASP A 47 -17.14 -19.13 8.19
N GLU A 48 -17.25 -18.71 6.92
CA GLU A 48 -16.47 -19.31 5.82
C GLU A 48 -14.96 -19.16 6.03
N ALA A 49 -14.49 -17.96 6.39
CA ALA A 49 -13.08 -17.70 6.67
C ALA A 49 -12.56 -18.54 7.86
N LEU A 50 -13.36 -18.67 8.92
CA LEU A 50 -13.03 -19.53 10.06
C LEU A 50 -12.90 -21.00 9.64
N GLY A 51 -13.77 -21.48 8.74
CA GLY A 51 -13.67 -22.82 8.17
C GLY A 51 -12.36 -23.05 7.41
N VAL A 52 -11.92 -22.09 6.61
CA VAL A 52 -10.63 -22.15 5.89
C VAL A 52 -9.45 -22.19 6.87
N ILE A 53 -9.47 -21.36 7.92
CA ILE A 53 -8.43 -21.35 8.95
C ILE A 53 -8.37 -22.69 9.67
N GLN A 54 -9.51 -23.26 10.05
CA GLN A 54 -9.55 -24.56 10.71
C GLN A 54 -9.00 -25.67 9.82
N ALA A 55 -9.38 -25.71 8.54
CA ALA A 55 -8.86 -26.70 7.59
C ALA A 55 -7.34 -26.58 7.39
N PHE A 56 -6.80 -25.35 7.46
CA PHE A 56 -5.35 -25.15 7.42
C PHE A 56 -4.65 -25.63 8.69
N GLN A 57 -5.24 -25.37 9.87
CA GLN A 57 -4.73 -25.88 11.15
C GLN A 57 -4.72 -27.41 11.19
N ASP A 58 -5.77 -28.06 10.68
CA ASP A 58 -5.85 -29.52 10.62
C ASP A 58 -4.76 -30.10 9.71
N LYS A 59 -4.51 -29.47 8.55
CA LYS A 59 -3.39 -29.86 7.66
C LYS A 59 -2.04 -29.68 8.33
N LEU A 60 -1.81 -28.58 9.05
CA LEU A 60 -0.57 -28.38 9.78
C LEU A 60 -0.35 -29.47 10.83
N ALA A 61 -1.39 -29.83 11.57
CA ALA A 61 -1.33 -30.92 12.56
C ALA A 61 -1.04 -32.28 11.90
N GLU A 62 -1.50 -32.51 10.66
CA GLU A 62 -1.14 -33.70 9.88
C GLU A 62 0.35 -33.70 9.46
N TYR A 63 0.86 -32.56 8.98
CA TYR A 63 2.28 -32.39 8.62
C TYR A 63 3.21 -32.63 9.82
N GLU A 64 2.83 -32.17 11.01
CA GLU A 64 3.61 -32.42 12.23
C GLU A 64 3.70 -33.91 12.58
N LYS A 65 2.66 -34.71 12.28
CA LYS A 65 2.67 -36.16 12.52
C LYS A 65 3.50 -36.94 11.51
N VAL A 66 3.49 -36.53 10.25
CA VAL A 66 4.24 -37.20 9.16
C VAL A 66 5.73 -36.91 9.28
N GLY A 67 6.10 -35.81 9.95
CA GLY A 67 7.47 -35.29 9.97
C GLY A 67 7.88 -34.78 8.58
N PRO A 68 8.87 -33.88 8.50
CA PRO A 68 9.41 -33.51 7.20
C PRO A 68 9.91 -34.79 6.50
N PRO A 69 9.57 -35.01 5.21
CA PRO A 69 10.12 -36.14 4.48
C PRO A 69 11.64 -36.07 4.60
N ALA A 70 12.26 -37.19 4.98
CA ALA A 70 13.71 -37.28 5.09
C ALA A 70 14.32 -36.66 3.83
N ALA A 71 15.14 -35.63 4.02
CA ALA A 71 15.71 -34.87 2.91
C ALA A 71 16.39 -35.86 1.96
N ASP A 72 15.92 -35.93 0.71
CA ASP A 72 16.55 -36.77 -0.30
C ASP A 72 18.00 -36.29 -0.47
N PRO A 73 19.00 -37.11 -0.10
CA PRO A 73 20.40 -36.73 -0.18
C PRO A 73 20.86 -36.49 -1.63
N SER A 74 20.03 -36.85 -2.62
CA SER A 74 20.29 -36.73 -4.05
C SER A 74 19.73 -35.44 -4.66
N ALA A 75 18.93 -34.66 -3.91
CA ALA A 75 18.39 -33.41 -4.42
C ALA A 75 19.53 -32.41 -4.69
N PRO A 76 19.68 -31.89 -5.92
CA PRO A 76 20.71 -30.90 -6.23
C PRO A 76 20.55 -29.73 -5.26
N ALA A 77 21.65 -29.28 -4.66
CA ALA A 77 21.67 -28.18 -3.72
C ALA A 77 20.79 -27.05 -4.27
N ALA A 78 19.63 -26.84 -3.64
CA ALA A 78 18.68 -25.84 -4.06
C ALA A 78 19.48 -24.54 -4.23
N GLY A 79 19.39 -23.94 -5.43
CA GLY A 79 20.03 -22.68 -5.74
C GLY A 79 19.80 -21.65 -4.63
N PRO A 80 20.65 -20.61 -4.54
CA PRO A 80 20.75 -19.72 -3.40
C PRO A 80 19.36 -19.41 -2.85
N ARG A 81 19.03 -20.03 -1.71
CA ARG A 81 17.79 -19.72 -0.98
C ARG A 81 17.82 -18.21 -0.81
N PRO A 82 16.76 -17.46 -1.19
CA PRO A 82 16.72 -16.03 -0.93
C PRO A 82 17.09 -15.85 0.53
N ALA A 83 18.15 -15.07 0.77
CA ALA A 83 18.75 -14.89 2.09
C ALA A 83 17.62 -14.72 3.09
N ARG A 84 17.63 -15.52 4.17
CA ARG A 84 16.62 -15.54 5.24
C ARG A 84 16.14 -14.11 5.48
N ASN A 85 14.95 -13.77 4.95
CA ASN A 85 14.40 -12.43 5.00
C ASN A 85 14.32 -12.04 6.47
N SER A 86 15.30 -11.26 6.93
CA SER A 86 15.26 -10.69 8.26
C SER A 86 14.12 -9.71 8.21
N TYR A 87 13.02 -10.08 8.84
CA TYR A 87 11.86 -9.21 8.90
C TYR A 87 12.23 -7.95 9.67
N VAL A 88 12.29 -6.81 8.99
CA VAL A 88 12.79 -5.58 9.58
C VAL A 88 11.64 -4.67 10.00
N GLY A 89 11.72 -4.14 11.23
CA GLY A 89 10.82 -3.09 11.68
C GLY A 89 11.01 -1.82 10.85
N MET A 90 9.92 -1.12 10.53
CA MET A 90 9.93 0.04 9.62
C MET A 90 10.98 1.10 9.99
N SER A 91 11.15 1.41 11.27
CA SER A 91 12.17 2.38 11.75
C SER A 91 13.60 1.97 11.39
N VAL A 92 13.94 0.70 11.60
CA VAL A 92 15.28 0.16 11.32
C VAL A 92 15.58 0.18 9.82
N LEU A 93 14.56 -0.02 8.97
CA LEU A 93 14.72 0.13 7.52
C LEU A 93 15.02 1.59 7.16
N ILE A 94 14.23 2.53 7.67
CA ILE A 94 14.39 3.96 7.41
C ILE A 94 15.78 4.45 7.82
N ASP A 95 16.23 4.08 9.02
CA ASP A 95 17.54 4.50 9.53
C ASP A 95 18.69 3.94 8.68
N ASN A 96 18.64 2.66 8.32
CA ASN A 96 19.67 2.06 7.48
C ASN A 96 19.65 2.62 6.05
N TYR A 97 18.47 2.85 5.48
CA TYR A 97 18.35 3.46 4.16
C TYR A 97 18.96 4.86 4.14
N ASN A 98 18.56 5.72 5.08
CA ASN A 98 19.08 7.09 5.17
C ASN A 98 20.58 7.13 5.47
N ARG A 99 21.10 6.15 6.23
CA ARG A 99 22.54 6.02 6.43
C ARG A 99 23.28 5.74 5.12
N VAL A 100 22.73 4.89 4.25
CA VAL A 100 23.32 4.61 2.93
C VAL A 100 23.21 5.82 2.00
N VAL A 101 22.10 6.57 2.05
CA VAL A 101 21.99 7.84 1.31
C VAL A 101 23.10 8.81 1.70
N ALA A 102 23.46 8.87 2.98
CA ALA A 102 24.57 9.69 3.47
C ALA A 102 25.96 9.09 3.17
N GLN A 103 26.08 7.77 3.10
CA GLN A 103 27.32 7.01 2.93
C GLN A 103 27.14 5.93 1.83
N PRO A 104 27.25 6.29 0.54
CA PRO A 104 26.98 5.39 -0.58
C PRO A 104 27.81 4.10 -0.59
N GLU A 105 28.98 4.10 0.05
CA GLU A 105 29.83 2.91 0.22
C GLU A 105 29.15 1.77 1.00
N LEU A 106 28.10 2.07 1.78
CA LEU A 106 27.32 1.09 2.54
C LEU A 106 26.21 0.42 1.71
N GLU A 107 26.07 0.73 0.42
CA GLU A 107 25.04 0.15 -0.43
C GLU A 107 25.13 -1.38 -0.51
N ASN A 108 26.34 -1.94 -0.60
CA ASN A 108 26.53 -3.39 -0.67
C ASN A 108 26.07 -4.05 0.63
N ASP A 109 26.41 -3.49 1.79
CA ASP A 109 25.97 -3.99 3.09
C ASP A 109 24.43 -3.96 3.20
N PHE A 110 23.78 -2.92 2.67
CA PHE A 110 22.33 -2.83 2.62
C PHE A 110 21.75 -3.93 1.72
N ARG A 111 22.29 -4.11 0.52
CA ARG A 111 21.82 -5.13 -0.43
C ARG A 111 21.99 -6.54 0.13
N ASP A 112 23.11 -6.83 0.77
CA ASP A 112 23.39 -8.12 1.39
C ASP A 112 22.47 -8.39 2.57
N LYS A 113 22.19 -7.36 3.38
CA LYS A 113 21.32 -7.46 4.56
C LYS A 113 19.85 -7.68 4.20
N TYR A 114 19.34 -6.96 3.20
CA TYR A 114 17.91 -6.92 2.90
C TYR A 114 17.50 -7.76 1.69
N GLY A 115 18.43 -8.12 0.80
CA GLY A 115 18.14 -8.84 -0.44
C GLY A 115 17.00 -8.19 -1.26
N PRO A 116 17.03 -6.87 -1.52
CA PRO A 116 15.89 -6.15 -2.09
C PRO A 116 15.46 -6.73 -3.44
N ILE A 117 14.14 -6.83 -3.64
CA ILE A 117 13.53 -7.17 -4.93
C ILE A 117 13.42 -5.88 -5.73
N ARG A 118 13.87 -5.86 -6.98
CA ARG A 118 13.73 -4.67 -7.82
C ARG A 118 12.36 -4.62 -8.50
N PHE A 119 11.80 -3.43 -8.56
CA PHE A 119 10.50 -3.13 -9.15
C PHE A 119 10.64 -2.02 -10.19
N GLU A 120 9.85 -2.13 -11.26
CA GLU A 120 9.75 -1.16 -12.34
C GLU A 120 8.29 -0.82 -12.63
N VAL A 121 8.08 0.32 -13.28
CA VAL A 121 6.78 0.67 -13.88
C VAL A 121 6.77 0.08 -15.29
N ALA A 122 6.09 -1.06 -15.44
CA ALA A 122 6.04 -1.83 -16.69
C ALA A 122 5.47 -1.03 -17.87
N ASN A 123 4.51 -0.13 -17.60
CA ASN A 123 3.93 0.78 -18.58
C ASN A 123 4.61 2.16 -18.63
N ARG A 124 5.87 2.28 -18.19
CA ARG A 124 6.63 3.55 -18.21
C ARG A 124 6.67 4.19 -19.59
N ARG A 125 6.79 3.38 -20.67
CA ARG A 125 6.80 3.89 -22.05
C ARG A 125 5.48 4.54 -22.44
N ASP A 126 4.36 3.93 -22.07
CA ASP A 126 3.03 4.46 -22.37
C ASP A 126 2.76 5.73 -21.55
N ARG A 127 3.20 5.73 -20.28
CA ARG A 127 3.12 6.92 -19.40
C ARG A 127 3.96 8.11 -19.86
N ARG A 128 5.00 7.90 -20.68
CA ARG A 128 5.71 9.02 -21.34
C ARG A 128 4.83 9.76 -22.34
N LEU A 129 3.88 9.05 -22.97
CA LEU A 129 2.92 9.62 -23.93
C LEU A 129 1.69 10.18 -23.22
N ASP A 130 1.21 9.45 -22.21
CA ASP A 130 0.06 9.84 -21.38
C ASP A 130 0.38 9.67 -19.88
N PRO A 131 0.86 10.72 -19.21
CA PRO A 131 1.23 10.69 -17.80
C PRO A 131 0.09 10.38 -16.83
N GLU A 132 -1.17 10.47 -17.26
CA GLU A 132 -2.36 10.20 -16.42
C GLU A 132 -2.69 8.69 -16.34
N LEU A 133 -2.06 7.85 -17.17
CA LEU A 133 -2.25 6.41 -17.11
C LEU A 133 -1.76 5.85 -15.77
N ALA A 134 -2.61 5.10 -15.06
CA ALA A 134 -2.25 4.46 -13.80
C ALA A 134 -0.99 3.57 -13.94
N PRO A 135 -0.10 3.55 -12.95
CA PRO A 135 1.16 2.83 -13.03
C PRO A 135 0.92 1.33 -12.86
N VAL A 136 1.56 0.54 -13.71
CA VAL A 136 1.56 -0.92 -13.61
C VAL A 136 2.92 -1.34 -13.09
N PHE A 137 2.97 -1.88 -11.88
CA PHE A 137 4.22 -2.28 -11.25
C PHE A 137 4.52 -3.75 -11.53
N ALA A 138 5.78 -4.04 -11.88
CA ALA A 138 6.28 -5.39 -12.08
C ALA A 138 7.64 -5.56 -11.43
N LYS A 139 8.01 -6.81 -11.12
CA LYS A 139 9.38 -7.14 -10.74
C LYS A 139 10.27 -7.00 -11.97
N GLY A 140 11.38 -6.27 -11.84
CA GLY A 140 12.24 -5.94 -12.98
C GLY A 140 13.42 -5.08 -12.60
N GLY A 141 14.18 -4.61 -13.58
CA GLY A 141 15.42 -3.82 -13.37
C GLY A 141 15.21 -2.36 -12.99
N GLY A 142 14.05 -2.00 -12.42
CA GLY A 142 13.62 -0.62 -12.30
C GLY A 142 14.18 0.19 -11.13
N ASP A 143 13.50 1.30 -10.90
CA ASP A 143 13.88 2.40 -10.00
C ASP A 143 13.45 2.17 -8.54
N TYR A 144 12.77 1.07 -8.23
CA TYR A 144 12.23 0.82 -6.89
C TYR A 144 12.82 -0.44 -6.29
N TRP A 145 13.08 -0.40 -5.00
CA TRP A 145 13.53 -1.55 -4.22
C TRP A 145 12.44 -1.94 -3.22
N GLY A 146 12.00 -3.19 -3.29
CA GLY A 146 11.02 -3.79 -2.41
C GLY A 146 11.68 -4.68 -1.37
N ILE A 147 11.40 -4.39 -0.10
CA ILE A 147 11.89 -5.10 1.08
C ILE A 147 10.74 -5.94 1.62
N ALA A 148 10.95 -7.26 1.68
CA ALA A 148 9.92 -8.17 2.16
C ALA A 148 9.61 -7.94 3.65
N THR A 149 8.33 -8.05 4.01
CA THR A 149 7.86 -7.94 5.40
C THR A 149 7.42 -9.29 5.95
N LYS A 150 7.02 -9.33 7.25
CA LYS A 150 6.43 -10.52 7.90
C LYS A 150 5.15 -10.98 7.22
N THR A 151 4.43 -10.05 6.63
CA THR A 151 3.15 -10.32 6.00
C THR A 151 3.42 -10.84 4.59
N PRO A 152 2.90 -12.02 4.23
CA PRO A 152 2.97 -12.52 2.85
C PRO A 152 2.40 -11.49 1.87
N ASN A 153 2.93 -11.46 0.65
CA ASN A 153 2.48 -10.56 -0.42
C ASN A 153 2.59 -9.07 -0.09
N HIS A 154 3.34 -8.69 0.93
CA HIS A 154 3.49 -7.30 1.36
C HIS A 154 4.97 -6.90 1.37
N VAL A 155 5.29 -5.83 0.65
CA VAL A 155 6.64 -5.29 0.53
C VAL A 155 6.67 -3.80 0.85
N LEU A 156 7.72 -3.37 1.54
CA LEU A 156 8.04 -1.95 1.73
C LEU A 156 8.86 -1.48 0.53
N ILE A 157 8.40 -0.44 -0.14
CA ILE A 157 9.08 0.15 -1.28
C ILE A 157 9.89 1.35 -0.84
N VAL A 158 11.14 1.39 -1.29
CA VAL A 158 12.05 2.53 -1.20
C VAL A 158 12.59 2.87 -2.59
N PRO A 159 13.00 4.12 -2.86
CA PRO A 159 13.69 4.45 -4.10
C PRO A 159 15.02 3.67 -4.19
N GLY A 160 15.42 3.26 -5.39
CA GLY A 160 16.79 2.79 -5.63
C GLY A 160 17.81 3.88 -5.27
N PHE A 161 19.01 3.47 -4.85
CA PHE A 161 20.08 4.43 -4.60
C PHE A 161 20.59 5.04 -5.91
N GLY A 162 21.09 6.28 -5.83
CA GLY A 162 21.70 6.98 -6.96
C GLY A 162 20.73 7.44 -8.06
N LEU A 163 19.41 7.42 -7.80
CA LEU A 163 18.43 7.92 -8.75
C LEU A 163 18.50 9.44 -8.86
N ASP A 164 18.47 9.92 -10.10
CA ASP A 164 18.32 11.33 -10.39
C ASP A 164 16.83 11.70 -10.45
N TYR A 165 16.43 12.69 -9.65
CA TYR A 165 15.04 13.08 -9.50
C TYR A 165 14.62 14.07 -10.58
N ASP A 166 14.42 13.56 -11.79
CA ASP A 166 13.97 14.33 -12.94
C ASP A 166 12.44 14.24 -13.17
N GLU A 167 11.94 15.05 -14.10
CA GLU A 167 10.52 15.07 -14.45
C GLU A 167 10.06 13.73 -15.03
N GLU A 168 10.95 13.02 -15.73
CA GLU A 168 10.61 11.73 -16.34
C GLU A 168 10.35 10.66 -15.27
N LEU A 169 11.21 10.57 -14.25
CA LEU A 169 11.06 9.66 -13.12
C LEU A 169 9.80 9.98 -12.31
N LEU A 170 9.53 11.26 -12.08
CA LEU A 170 8.33 11.72 -11.38
C LEU A 170 7.04 11.36 -12.11
N ARG A 171 7.00 11.56 -13.43
CA ARG A 171 5.80 11.35 -14.24
C ARG A 171 5.75 9.93 -14.80
N ALA A 172 6.61 9.60 -15.74
CA ALA A 172 6.58 8.29 -16.40
C ALA A 172 7.03 7.15 -15.46
N GLY A 173 7.98 7.43 -14.58
CA GLY A 173 8.41 6.49 -13.54
C GLY A 173 7.44 6.36 -12.36
N ALA A 174 6.36 7.15 -12.32
CA ALA A 174 5.35 7.18 -11.26
C ALA A 174 5.89 7.52 -9.86
N MET A 175 7.09 8.11 -9.76
CA MET A 175 7.71 8.40 -8.47
C MET A 175 6.89 9.41 -7.65
N GLY A 176 6.21 10.36 -8.31
CA GLY A 176 5.29 11.29 -7.64
C GLY A 176 3.99 10.64 -7.12
N GLU A 177 3.68 9.41 -7.55
CA GLU A 177 2.53 8.64 -7.06
C GLU A 177 2.96 7.67 -5.96
N VAL A 178 4.12 7.03 -6.12
CA VAL A 178 4.68 6.11 -5.12
C VAL A 178 5.11 6.86 -3.87
N PHE A 179 5.65 8.08 -4.01
CA PHE A 179 6.12 8.89 -2.89
C PHE A 179 5.58 10.31 -2.95
N ARG A 180 5.09 10.79 -1.80
CA ARG A 180 4.87 12.21 -1.57
C ARG A 180 6.23 12.86 -1.30
N VAL A 181 6.57 13.89 -2.06
CA VAL A 181 7.84 14.61 -1.92
C VAL A 181 7.57 16.05 -1.54
N ASP A 182 7.88 16.39 -0.30
CA ASP A 182 7.70 17.76 0.18
C ASP A 182 8.79 18.67 -0.39
N GLY A 183 8.36 19.77 -1.03
CA GLY A 183 9.23 20.85 -1.48
C GLY A 183 9.86 20.67 -2.87
N TYR A 184 9.51 19.61 -3.62
CA TYR A 184 10.10 19.40 -4.94
C TYR A 184 9.70 20.48 -5.95
N ARG A 185 10.70 21.00 -6.65
CA ARG A 185 10.52 21.92 -7.77
C ARG A 185 11.08 21.26 -9.03
N PRO A 186 10.26 21.12 -10.10
CA PRO A 186 10.75 20.63 -11.39
C PRO A 186 11.97 21.41 -11.87
N GLY A 187 13.02 20.70 -12.29
CA GLY A 187 14.28 21.30 -12.78
C GLY A 187 15.31 21.64 -11.69
N ALA A 188 15.04 21.33 -10.41
CA ALA A 188 15.97 21.54 -9.30
C ALA A 188 17.12 20.53 -9.28
N GLY A 189 17.87 20.37 -10.38
CA GLY A 189 19.13 19.60 -10.43
C GLY A 189 19.12 18.25 -9.68
N ARG A 190 20.29 17.86 -9.16
CA ARG A 190 20.47 16.64 -8.38
C ARG A 190 20.11 16.92 -6.92
N VAL A 191 19.01 16.37 -6.44
CA VAL A 191 18.56 16.51 -5.05
C VAL A 191 18.82 15.25 -4.24
N ARG A 192 19.30 15.42 -3.01
CA ARG A 192 19.39 14.32 -2.04
C ARG A 192 18.03 14.18 -1.36
N LEU A 193 17.54 12.95 -1.29
CA LEU A 193 16.25 12.63 -0.69
C LEU A 193 16.44 11.77 0.53
N ARG A 194 15.77 12.17 1.60
CA ARG A 194 15.68 11.43 2.84
C ARG A 194 14.36 10.68 2.89
N LEU A 195 14.43 9.39 3.18
CA LEU A 195 13.25 8.56 3.40
C LEU A 195 12.62 8.90 4.76
N ILE A 196 11.35 9.31 4.75
CA ILE A 196 10.55 9.54 5.96
C ILE A 196 9.67 8.33 6.24
N ARG A 197 9.01 7.81 5.19
CA ARG A 197 8.16 6.61 5.27
C ARG A 197 8.27 5.81 3.97
N PRO A 198 8.54 4.49 4.01
CA PRO A 198 8.49 3.67 2.81
C PRO A 198 7.06 3.59 2.26
N ALA A 199 6.94 3.41 0.95
CA ALA A 199 5.64 3.08 0.36
C ALA A 199 5.31 1.62 0.64
N VAL A 200 4.04 1.26 0.51
CA VAL A 200 3.57 -0.11 0.74
C VAL A 200 2.96 -0.65 -0.54
N MET A 201 3.44 -1.82 -0.96
CA MET A 201 2.84 -2.55 -2.07
C MET A 201 2.33 -3.93 -1.63
N LEU A 202 1.20 -4.31 -2.22
CA LEU A 202 0.55 -5.59 -2.02
C LEU A 202 0.49 -6.36 -3.34
N PHE A 203 0.73 -7.66 -3.28
CA PHE A 203 0.48 -8.56 -4.40
C PHE A 203 -0.93 -9.15 -4.28
N ALA A 204 -1.83 -8.68 -5.14
CA ALA A 204 -3.23 -9.10 -5.21
C ALA A 204 -3.61 -9.32 -6.68
N GLU A 205 -4.48 -10.30 -6.95
CA GLU A 205 -4.98 -10.56 -8.31
C GLU A 205 -3.86 -10.68 -9.37
N GLU A 206 -2.77 -11.36 -9.01
CA GLU A 206 -1.58 -11.57 -9.87
C GLU A 206 -0.81 -10.29 -10.26
N ARG A 207 -1.09 -9.15 -9.61
CA ARG A 207 -0.39 -7.88 -9.85
C ARG A 207 0.07 -7.22 -8.56
N TRP A 208 1.08 -6.36 -8.68
CA TRP A 208 1.55 -5.53 -7.57
C TRP A 208 0.84 -4.19 -7.61
N GLU A 209 0.18 -3.85 -6.50
CA GLU A 209 -0.56 -2.61 -6.34
C GLU A 209 0.04 -1.76 -5.23
N LEU A 210 0.05 -0.44 -5.43
CA LEU A 210 0.40 0.51 -4.40
C LEU A 210 -0.77 0.62 -3.41
N SER A 211 -0.57 0.13 -2.19
CA SER A 211 -1.57 0.22 -1.12
C SER A 211 -1.46 1.54 -0.36
N GLU A 212 -0.23 1.97 -0.05
CA GLU A 212 0.01 3.25 0.65
C GLU A 212 1.20 3.97 0.02
N PRO A 213 1.07 5.27 -0.29
CA PRO A 213 2.20 6.05 -0.78
C PRO A 213 3.20 6.28 0.35
N GLY A 214 4.48 6.29 0.02
CA GLY A 214 5.57 6.66 0.92
C GLY A 214 5.74 8.17 1.02
N GLU A 215 6.71 8.60 1.83
CA GLU A 215 7.05 10.00 2.05
C GLU A 215 8.57 10.18 1.98
N LEU A 216 8.98 11.16 1.18
CA LEU A 216 10.36 11.59 1.02
C LEU A 216 10.46 13.07 1.35
N ARG A 217 11.60 13.46 1.92
CA ARG A 217 11.93 14.86 2.20
C ARG A 217 13.19 15.23 1.44
N LEU A 218 13.16 16.41 0.83
CA LEU A 218 14.37 17.00 0.27
C LEU A 218 15.34 17.38 1.39
N GLU A 219 16.57 16.91 1.27
CA GLU A 219 17.66 17.43 2.05
C GLU A 219 18.24 18.59 1.24
N GLU A 220 18.14 19.82 1.77
CA GLU A 220 18.84 20.95 1.19
C GLU A 220 20.31 20.57 1.13
N ALA A 221 20.90 20.55 -0.07
CA ALA A 221 22.32 20.32 -0.19
C ALA A 221 23.01 21.43 0.58
N SER A 222 23.58 21.11 1.76
CA SER A 222 24.45 22.03 2.47
C SER A 222 25.45 22.56 1.45
N SER A 223 25.42 23.87 1.25
CA SER A 223 26.22 24.48 0.20
C SER A 223 27.67 24.16 0.50
N PRO A 224 28.48 23.68 -0.46
CA PRO A 224 29.89 23.40 -0.22
C PRO A 224 30.68 24.65 0.21
N ALA A 225 30.07 25.84 0.16
CA ALA A 225 30.60 27.08 0.72
C ALA A 225 30.70 27.09 2.26
N ASP A 226 29.90 26.29 2.98
CA ASP A 226 29.88 26.28 4.45
C ASP A 226 30.93 25.32 5.08
N GLU A 227 31.56 24.45 4.29
CA GLU A 227 32.60 23.52 4.78
C GLU A 227 34.04 24.03 4.58
N ALA A 228 34.22 25.21 3.98
CA ALA A 228 35.53 25.82 3.74
C ALA A 228 35.87 27.00 4.68
N GLY A 229 35.10 27.20 5.76
CA GLY A 229 35.26 28.28 6.74
C GLY A 229 36.04 27.89 7.99
#